data_AF-A0A7G3ZBB6-F1
#
_entry.id   AF-A0A7G3ZBB6-F1
#
_cell.length_a   1.000
_cell.length_b   1.000
_cell.length_c   1.000
_cell.angle_alpha   90.00
_cell.angle_beta   90.00
_cell.angle_gamma   90.00
#
_symmetry.space_group_name_H-M   'P 1'
#
loop_
_entity.id
_entity.type
_entity.pdbx_description
1 polymer ?
#
loop_
_entity_poly.entity_id
_entity_poly.type
_entity_poly.pdbx_seq_one_letter_code
_entity_poly.pdbx_strand_id
1 'polypeptide(L)' 'MNDQQEPRYHEDLDLVNLPETVGGSETRRYLNQHVVPELLKGMRLIATEKPRDPLRVLGEYLVKKSEQSSKD' A
#
# COMPACT_ATOMS: atom_id res chain seq x y z
N MET A 1 -11.40 38.77 -35.01
CA MET A 1 -10.11 38.52 -34.34
C MET A 1 -10.45 38.24 -32.88
N ASN A 2 -10.52 36.96 -32.47
CA ASN A 2 -9.47 36.24 -31.72
C ASN A 2 -8.98 37.07 -30.52
N ASP A 3 -9.07 36.63 -29.27
CA ASP A 3 -8.59 35.34 -28.78
C ASP A 3 -9.46 34.76 -27.67
N GLN A 4 -9.78 33.47 -27.81
CA GLN A 4 -10.33 32.62 -26.76
C GLN A 4 -9.21 32.41 -25.73
N GLN A 5 -9.39 32.94 -24.52
CA GLN A 5 -8.54 32.62 -23.38
C GLN A 5 -8.87 31.20 -22.91
N GLU A 6 -8.14 30.21 -23.42
CA GLU A 6 -8.10 28.86 -22.88
C GLU A 6 -7.64 28.92 -21.40
N PRO A 7 -8.31 28.20 -20.47
CA PRO A 7 -7.84 28.10 -19.10
C PRO A 7 -6.50 27.35 -19.09
N ARG A 8 -5.46 28.02 -18.60
CA ARG A 8 -4.11 27.45 -18.48
C ARG A 8 -4.08 26.39 -17.37
N TYR A 9 -4.51 25.17 -17.69
CA TYR A 9 -4.37 24.00 -16.80
C TYR A 9 -2.99 23.32 -16.91
N HIS A 10 -2.03 23.95 -17.61
CA HIS A 10 -0.76 23.31 -17.97
C HIS A 10 0.43 23.63 -17.06
N GLU A 11 0.28 24.38 -15.96
CA GLU A 11 1.42 24.72 -15.08
C GLU A 11 1.34 24.12 -13.66
N ASP A 12 0.19 23.63 -13.20
CA ASP A 12 0.06 23.03 -11.86
C ASP A 12 0.27 21.51 -11.83
N LEU A 13 0.29 20.84 -12.99
CA LEU A 13 0.50 19.40 -13.07
C LEU A 13 1.97 18.99 -13.00
N ASP A 14 2.90 19.94 -13.17
CA ASP A 14 4.34 19.69 -13.06
C ASP A 14 4.82 19.61 -11.60
N LEU A 15 3.98 20.04 -10.64
CA LEU A 15 4.20 19.84 -9.19
C LEU A 15 3.73 18.46 -8.71
N VAL A 16 2.91 17.79 -9.51
CA VAL A 16 2.50 16.42 -9.23
C VAL A 16 3.54 15.52 -9.90
N ASN A 17 4.40 14.88 -9.11
CA ASN A 17 5.29 13.84 -9.60
C ASN A 17 4.44 12.67 -10.14
N LEU A 18 3.99 12.78 -11.39
CA LEU A 18 3.07 11.85 -12.03
C LEU A 18 3.50 10.38 -11.88
N PRO A 19 4.79 9.98 -11.99
CA PRO A 19 5.18 8.59 -11.77
C PRO A 19 5.00 8.10 -10.33
N GLU A 20 5.08 8.97 -9.31
CA GLU A 20 4.70 8.61 -7.92
C GLU A 20 3.18 8.39 -7.81
N THR A 21 2.38 9.12 -8.59
CA THR A 21 0.91 9.09 -8.53
C THR A 21 0.26 8.04 -9.45
N VAL A 22 0.89 7.66 -10.56
CA VAL A 22 0.33 6.72 -11.56
C VAL A 22 0.84 5.28 -11.36
N GLY A 23 1.94 5.09 -10.63
CA GLY A 23 2.49 3.75 -10.33
C GLY A 23 2.44 3.34 -8.85
N GLY A 24 2.04 4.25 -7.96
CA GLY A 24 2.29 4.14 -6.53
C GLY A 24 3.78 4.22 -6.25
N SER A 25 4.19 5.17 -5.41
CA SER A 25 5.59 5.41 -5.04
C SER A 25 6.39 4.12 -4.84
N GLU A 26 7.69 4.17 -5.08
CA GLU A 26 8.60 3.02 -4.89
C GLU A 26 8.35 2.27 -3.57
N THR A 27 7.99 3.03 -2.53
CA THR A 27 7.50 2.55 -1.24
C THR A 27 6.31 1.58 -1.36
N ARG A 28 5.23 1.94 -2.06
CA ARG A 28 4.06 1.08 -2.25
C ARG A 28 4.43 -0.22 -2.94
N ARG A 29 5.28 -0.17 -3.97
CA ARG A 29 5.75 -1.37 -4.68
C ARG A 29 6.51 -2.29 -3.74
N TYR A 30 7.45 -1.75 -2.97
CA TYR A 30 8.19 -2.50 -1.97
C TYR A 30 7.24 -3.16 -0.95
N LEU A 31 6.31 -2.40 -0.38
CA LEU A 31 5.35 -2.92 0.59
C LEU A 31 4.47 -4.04 -0.01
N ASN A 32 3.95 -3.82 -1.23
CA ASN A 32 3.14 -4.80 -1.95
C ASN A 32 3.88 -6.10 -2.23
N GLN A 33 5.19 -6.03 -2.49
CA GLN A 33 6.03 -7.20 -2.77
C GLN A 33 6.42 -7.97 -1.51
N HIS A 34 6.66 -7.28 -0.38
CA HIS A 34 7.29 -7.89 0.78
C HIS A 34 6.31 -8.22 1.91
N VAL A 35 5.40 -7.30 2.26
CA VAL A 35 4.65 -7.39 3.53
C VAL A 35 3.14 -7.43 3.35
N VAL A 36 2.60 -6.73 2.35
CA VAL A 36 1.14 -6.60 2.16
C VAL A 36 0.42 -7.94 1.96
N PRO A 37 0.95 -8.93 1.22
CA PRO A 37 0.22 -10.18 1.01
C PRO A 37 -0.07 -10.93 2.31
N GLU A 38 0.93 -11.03 3.21
CA GLU A 38 0.77 -11.67 4.52
C GLU A 38 0.00 -10.80 5.50
N LEU A 39 0.19 -9.48 5.46
CA LEU A 39 -0.58 -8.56 6.29
C LEU A 39 -2.08 -8.67 6.00
N LEU A 40 -2.49 -8.70 4.73
CA LEU A 40 -3.91 -8.85 4.36
C LEU A 40 -4.49 -10.20 4.79
N LYS A 41 -3.71 -11.29 4.75
CA LYS A 41 -4.13 -12.60 5.28
C LYS A 41 -4.36 -12.54 6.79
N GLY A 42 -3.41 -11.96 7.54
CA GLY A 42 -3.54 -11.77 8.98
C GLY A 42 -4.72 -10.86 9.35
N MET A 43 -4.93 -9.76 8.62
CA MET A 43 -6.07 -8.88 8.85
C MET A 43 -7.43 -9.57 8.62
N ARG A 44 -7.54 -10.49 7.66
CA ARG A 44 -8.75 -11.30 7.47
C ARG A 44 -9.03 -12.21 8.67
N LEU A 45 -7.99 -12.82 9.25
CA LEU A 45 -8.11 -13.60 10.49
C LEU A 45 -8.65 -12.73 11.63
N ILE A 46 -8.04 -11.56 11.84
CA ILE A 46 -8.48 -10.61 12.89
C ILE A 46 -9.94 -10.17 12.70
N ALA A 47 -10.33 -9.85 11.46
CA ALA A 47 -11.69 -9.43 11.16
C ALA A 47 -12.74 -10.53 11.43
N THR A 48 -12.35 -11.79 11.24
CA THR A 48 -13.23 -12.96 11.42
C THR A 48 -13.30 -13.38 12.89
N GLU A 49 -12.14 -13.56 13.53
CA GLU A 49 -12.04 -14.14 14.87
C GLU A 49 -12.25 -13.14 15.99
N LYS A 50 -12.05 -11.84 15.70
CA LYS A 50 -12.19 -10.73 16.66
C LYS A 50 -11.57 -11.06 18.03
N PRO A 51 -10.29 -11.46 18.08
CA PRO A 51 -9.65 -11.87 19.32
C PRO A 51 -9.58 -10.69 20.30
N ARG A 52 -9.48 -11.01 21.60
CA ARG A 52 -9.39 -10.00 22.68
C ARG A 52 -8.19 -9.06 22.51
N ASP A 53 -7.12 -9.54 21.91
CA ASP A 53 -5.88 -8.78 21.69
C ASP A 53 -5.45 -8.87 20.20
N PRO A 54 -6.08 -8.08 19.32
CA PRO A 54 -5.94 -8.23 17.87
C PRO A 54 -4.54 -7.89 17.36
N LEU A 55 -3.85 -6.93 17.99
CA LEU A 55 -2.50 -6.56 17.60
C LEU A 55 -1.49 -7.64 17.97
N ARG A 56 -1.61 -8.24 19.17
CA ARG A 56 -0.75 -9.35 19.57
C ARG A 56 -0.91 -10.55 18.65
N VAL A 57 -2.15 -10.96 18.38
CA VAL A 57 -2.43 -12.10 17.49
C VAL A 57 -1.91 -11.83 16.07
N LEU A 58 -2.07 -10.61 15.54
CA LEU A 58 -1.54 -10.25 14.24
C LEU A 58 -0.01 -10.29 14.21
N GLY A 59 0.66 -9.78 15.25
CA GLY A 59 2.11 -9.84 15.39
C GLY A 59 2.64 -11.28 15.42
N GLU A 60 2.04 -12.13 16.26
CA GLU A 60 2.37 -13.56 16.36
C GLU A 60 2.15 -14.28 15.00
N TYR A 61 1.07 -13.97 14.29
CA TYR A 61 0.82 -14.48 12.95
C TYR A 61 1.94 -14.12 11.96
N LEU A 62 2.36 -12.85 11.93
CA LEU A 62 3.39 -12.36 11.00
C LEU A 62 4.76 -12.99 11.30
N VAL A 63 5.14 -13.12 12.57
CA VAL A 63 6.38 -13.81 12.97
C VAL A 63 6.37 -15.26 12.50
N LYS A 64 5.28 -16.00 12.79
CA LYS A 64 5.12 -17.39 12.35
C LYS A 64 5.23 -17.53 10.83
N LYS A 65 4.68 -16.59 10.07
CA LYS A 65 4.79 -16.60 8.60
C LYS A 65 6.22 -16.35 8.12
N SER A 66 6.94 -15.42 8.74
CA SER A 66 8.35 -15.17 8.42
C SER A 66 9.23 -16.41 8.62
N GLU A 67 8.98 -17.19 9.68
CA GLU A 67 9.72 -18.42 9.96
C GLU A 67 9.39 -19.54 8.96
N GLN A 68 8.16 -19.59 8.47
CA GLN A 68 7.73 -20.56 7.45
C GLN A 68 8.39 -20.26 6.10
N SER A 69 8.42 -18.99 5.68
CA SER A 69 9.04 -18.56 4.42
C SER A 69 10.57 -18.65 4.40
N SER A 70 11.22 -18.83 5.56
CA SER A 70 12.69 -18.97 5.67
C SER A 70 13.16 -20.43 5.70
N LYS A 71 12.23 -21.40 5.62
CA LYS A 71 12.51 -22.84 5.66
C LYS A 71 12.47 -23.53 4.30
N ASP A 72 12.29 -22.75 3.23
CA ASP A 72 12.42 -23.15 1.83
C ASP A 72 13.74 -22.58 1.25
#